data_AF-K5BVT7-F1
#
_entry.id   AF-K5BVT7-F1
#
_cell.length_a   1.000
_cell.length_b   1.000
_cell.length_c   1.000
_cell.angle_alpha   90.00
_cell.angle_beta   90.00
_cell.angle_gamma   90.00
#
_symmetry.space_group_name_H-M   'P 1'
#
loop_
_entity.id
_entity.type
_entity.pdbx_description
1 polymer ?
#
loop_
_entity_poly.entity_id
_entity_poly.type
_entity_poly.pdbx_seq_one_letter_code
_entity_poly.pdbx_strand_id
1 'polypeptide(L)'
;MGIATKFLKWEVPALATLKSCKAYQLREQLNNGEKLSKADKNWLTEAINRNSYFRRGVPVMGWKFDFTDAVHLYWVKQFGQIHEYYAIDKTSLRAILFGKVDEIVELI
;
A
#
# COMPACT_ATOMS: atom_id res chain seq x y z
N MET A 1 4.39 -4.59 15.43
CA MET A 1 3.59 -5.31 14.40
C MET A 1 4.44 -6.43 13.83
N GLY A 2 3.85 -7.58 13.45
CA GLY A 2 4.58 -8.61 12.72
C GLY A 2 4.97 -8.14 11.30
N ILE A 3 6.01 -8.71 10.70
CA ILE A 3 6.49 -8.28 9.38
C ILE A 3 5.52 -8.68 8.25
N ALA A 4 4.91 -9.86 8.32
CA ALA A 4 3.91 -10.31 7.35
C ALA A 4 3.05 -11.44 7.94
N THR A 5 1.90 -11.71 7.32
CA THR A 5 1.03 -12.84 7.66
C THR A 5 0.85 -13.74 6.44
N LYS A 6 1.04 -15.06 6.59
CA LYS A 6 0.76 -16.02 5.51
C LYS A 6 -0.76 -16.07 5.28
N PHE A 7 -1.21 -15.91 4.04
CA PHE A 7 -2.64 -15.92 3.71
C PHE A 7 -3.05 -17.06 2.77
N LEU A 8 -2.10 -17.71 2.09
CA LEU A 8 -2.38 -18.88 1.25
C LEU A 8 -2.39 -20.15 2.09
N LYS A 9 -3.24 -21.11 1.69
CA LYS A 9 -3.38 -22.39 2.41
C LYS A 9 -2.26 -23.39 2.09
N TRP A 10 -1.67 -23.31 0.91
CA TRP A 10 -0.61 -24.20 0.45
C TRP A 10 0.78 -23.77 0.95
N GLU A 11 1.81 -24.52 0.58
CA GLU A 11 3.19 -24.19 0.90
C GLU A 11 3.63 -22.90 0.21
N VAL A 12 4.35 -22.05 0.94
CA VAL A 12 4.86 -20.76 0.47
C VAL A 12 6.34 -20.67 0.83
N PRO A 13 7.14 -19.88 0.10
CA PRO A 13 8.54 -19.66 0.47
C PRO A 13 8.68 -19.11 1.89
N ALA A 14 9.80 -19.47 2.53
CA ALA A 14 10.13 -18.94 3.85
C ALA A 14 10.25 -17.41 3.80
N LEU A 15 9.68 -16.72 4.78
CA LEU A 15 9.61 -15.25 4.80
C LEU A 15 10.98 -14.57 4.69
N ALA A 16 12.04 -15.20 5.20
CA ALA A 16 13.41 -14.71 5.10
C ALA A 16 13.93 -14.60 3.66
N THR A 17 13.39 -15.37 2.71
CA THR A 17 13.78 -15.28 1.29
C THR A 17 13.22 -14.01 0.61
N LEU A 18 12.24 -13.36 1.23
CA LEU A 18 11.58 -12.16 0.71
C LEU A 18 12.20 -10.85 1.24
N LYS A 19 13.31 -10.89 1.97
CA LYS A 19 13.97 -9.69 2.53
C LYS A 19 14.39 -8.67 1.48
N SER A 20 14.69 -9.12 0.26
CA SER A 20 15.02 -8.24 -0.88
C SER A 20 13.77 -7.65 -1.56
N CYS A 21 12.57 -8.15 -1.26
CA CYS A 21 11.34 -7.61 -1.84
C CYS A 21 11.02 -6.25 -1.23
N LYS A 22 10.58 -5.32 -2.09
CA LYS A 22 10.30 -3.94 -1.69
C LYS A 22 9.28 -3.84 -0.55
N ALA A 23 8.18 -4.61 -0.60
CA ALA A 23 7.17 -4.63 0.46
C ALA A 23 7.75 -5.02 1.83
N TYR A 24 8.69 -5.97 1.86
CA TYR A 24 9.36 -6.37 3.09
C TYR A 24 10.18 -5.21 3.64
N GLN A 25 11.04 -4.62 2.82
CA GLN A 25 11.93 -3.53 3.22
C GLN A 25 11.14 -2.35 3.77
N LEU A 26 10.05 -1.96 3.10
CA LEU A 26 9.21 -0.84 3.57
C LEU A 26 8.50 -1.16 4.89
N ARG A 27 8.04 -2.40 5.08
CA ARG A 27 7.40 -2.81 6.33
C ARG A 27 8.40 -2.84 7.49
N GLU A 28 9.62 -3.30 7.24
CA GLU A 28 10.72 -3.29 8.21
C GLU A 28 11.11 -1.86 8.59
N GLN A 29 11.28 -0.98 7.60
CA GLN A 29 11.55 0.45 7.79
C GLN A 29 10.49 1.12 8.68
N LEU A 30 9.20 0.90 8.40
CA LEU A 30 8.11 1.41 9.23
C LEU A 30 8.11 0.83 10.65
N ASN A 31 8.42 -0.47 10.80
CA ASN A 31 8.52 -1.09 12.12
C ASN A 31 9.66 -0.51 12.96
N ASN A 32 10.73 -0.04 12.33
CA ASN A 32 11.84 0.66 12.97
C ASN A 32 11.52 2.14 13.29
N GLY A 33 10.34 2.64 12.91
CA GLY A 33 9.96 4.05 13.07
C GLY A 33 10.65 4.99 12.08
N GLU A 34 11.23 4.46 11.01
CA GLU A 34 11.92 5.26 10.01
C GLU A 34 10.92 5.91 9.03
N LYS A 35 11.33 7.06 8.45
CA LYS A 35 10.50 7.79 7.49
C LYS A 35 10.68 7.22 6.09
N LEU A 36 9.56 6.97 5.40
CA LEU A 36 9.56 6.58 4.00
C LEU A 36 9.94 7.75 3.08
N SER A 37 10.75 7.47 2.06
CA SER A 37 11.06 8.44 1.01
C SER A 37 9.84 8.70 0.12
N LYS A 38 9.85 9.81 -0.64
CA LYS A 38 8.77 10.09 -1.62
C LYS A 38 8.58 8.96 -2.63
N ALA A 39 9.68 8.35 -3.10
CA ALA A 39 9.63 7.24 -4.04
C ALA A 39 8.99 5.99 -3.40
N ASP A 40 9.33 5.70 -2.15
CA ASP A 40 8.76 4.57 -1.41
C ASP A 40 7.27 4.76 -1.15
N LYS A 41 6.86 5.98 -0.81
CA LYS A 41 5.44 6.30 -0.60
C LYS A 41 4.62 6.15 -1.87
N ASN A 42 5.15 6.61 -2.99
CA ASN A 42 4.50 6.46 -4.30
C ASN A 42 4.39 4.98 -4.67
N TRP A 43 5.49 4.23 -4.53
CA TRP A 43 5.51 2.79 -4.82
C TRP A 43 4.50 2.03 -3.97
N LEU A 44 4.45 2.31 -2.67
CA LEU A 44 3.54 1.61 -1.75
C LEU A 44 2.08 1.95 -2.05
N THR A 45 1.78 3.23 -2.31
CA THR A 45 0.44 3.67 -2.71
C THR A 45 0.00 2.98 -3.99
N GLU A 46 0.88 2.86 -4.98
CA GLU A 46 0.58 2.14 -6.21
C GLU A 46 0.36 0.64 -5.97
N ALA A 47 1.25 -0.03 -5.22
CA ALA A 47 1.16 -1.46 -4.93
C ALA A 47 -0.13 -1.84 -4.19
N ILE A 48 -0.60 -0.98 -3.28
CA ILE A 48 -1.85 -1.18 -2.55
C ILE A 48 -3.07 -1.06 -3.47
N ASN A 49 -3.08 -0.11 -4.41
CA ASN A 49 -4.24 0.10 -5.29
C ASN A 49 -4.19 -0.76 -6.57
N ARG A 50 -3.05 -1.35 -6.90
CA ARG A 50 -2.86 -2.26 -8.05
C ARG A 50 -2.73 -3.73 -7.63
N ASN A 51 -3.45 -4.17 -6.62
CA ASN A 51 -3.57 -5.59 -6.29
C ASN A 51 -5.04 -5.97 -6.04
N SER A 52 -5.36 -7.25 -6.21
CA SER A 52 -6.72 -7.78 -6.07
C SER A 52 -7.00 -8.44 -4.71
N TYR A 53 -6.02 -8.52 -3.82
CA TYR A 53 -6.12 -9.30 -2.58
C TYR A 53 -6.52 -8.44 -1.38
N PHE A 54 -5.92 -7.26 -1.22
CA PHE A 54 -6.03 -6.48 0.00
C PHE A 54 -6.13 -4.98 -0.27
N ARG A 55 -7.00 -4.31 0.49
CA ARG A 55 -7.18 -2.86 0.41
C ARG A 55 -6.10 -2.03 1.13
N ARG A 56 -5.39 -2.61 2.10
CA ARG A 56 -4.37 -1.91 2.94
C ARG A 56 -3.06 -2.70 3.09
N GLY A 57 -2.83 -3.67 2.20
CA GLY A 57 -1.68 -4.54 2.29
C GLY A 57 -1.17 -4.93 0.92
N VAL A 58 0.09 -5.34 0.87
CA VAL A 58 0.74 -5.78 -0.37
C VAL A 58 0.97 -7.30 -0.30
N PRO A 59 0.39 -8.09 -1.21
CA PRO A 59 0.64 -9.52 -1.31
C PRO A 59 1.96 -9.80 -2.02
N VAL A 60 2.81 -10.66 -1.45
CA VAL A 60 4.04 -11.16 -2.10
C VAL A 60 4.21 -12.63 -1.79
N MET A 61 4.21 -13.49 -2.82
CA MET A 61 4.48 -14.94 -2.70
C MET A 61 3.70 -15.65 -1.58
N GLY A 62 2.43 -15.28 -1.37
CA GLY A 62 1.56 -15.87 -0.35
C GLY A 62 1.65 -15.26 1.06
N TRP A 63 2.42 -14.19 1.20
CA TRP A 63 2.51 -13.37 2.40
C TRP A 63 1.81 -12.03 2.19
N LYS A 64 1.10 -11.56 3.21
CA LYS A 64 0.49 -10.23 3.29
C LYS A 64 1.39 -9.34 4.14
N PHE A 65 1.94 -8.30 3.55
CA PHE A 65 2.58 -7.19 4.26
C PHE A 65 1.50 -6.16 4.57
N ASP A 66 1.19 -5.96 5.86
CA ASP A 66 0.12 -5.06 6.30
C ASP A 66 0.65 -3.64 6.49
N PHE A 67 -0.09 -2.64 5.98
CA PHE A 67 0.25 -1.22 6.06
C PHE A 67 -0.92 -0.39 6.60
N THR A 68 -1.83 -1.03 7.35
CA THR A 68 -3.03 -0.39 7.89
C THR A 68 -2.71 0.82 8.77
N ASP A 69 -1.57 0.80 9.44
CA ASP A 69 -1.02 1.86 10.29
C ASP A 69 -0.40 3.04 9.52
N ALA A 70 -0.16 2.88 8.21
CA ALA A 70 0.57 3.85 7.39
C ALA A 70 -0.29 4.49 6.28
N VAL A 71 -1.49 3.99 6.04
CA VAL A 71 -2.36 4.48 4.94
C VAL A 71 -3.68 5.04 5.44
N HIS A 72 -4.15 6.05 4.72
CA HIS A 72 -5.43 6.71 4.94
C HIS A 72 -6.39 6.39 3.78
N LEU A 73 -7.69 6.42 4.07
CA LEU A 73 -8.73 6.26 3.06
C LEU A 73 -9.04 7.61 2.42
N TYR A 74 -9.08 7.63 1.10
CA TYR A 74 -9.43 8.80 0.30
C TYR A 74 -10.59 8.49 -0.62
N TRP A 75 -11.50 9.46 -0.75
CA TRP A 75 -12.44 9.53 -1.85
C TRP A 75 -11.91 10.46 -2.93
N VAL A 76 -11.91 9.96 -4.16
CA VAL A 76 -11.48 10.72 -5.35
C VAL A 76 -12.68 10.85 -6.27
N LYS A 77 -13.09 12.09 -6.54
CA LYS A 77 -14.12 12.41 -7.52
C LYS A 77 -13.46 12.67 -8.87
N GLN A 78 -13.83 11.86 -9.85
CA GLN A 78 -13.29 11.94 -11.20
C GLN A 78 -14.30 11.47 -12.24
N PHE A 79 -14.44 12.22 -13.34
CA PHE A 79 -15.32 11.86 -14.47
C PHE A 79 -16.77 11.56 -14.05
N GLY A 80 -17.29 12.32 -13.08
CA GLY A 80 -18.65 12.14 -12.55
C GLY A 80 -18.83 10.95 -11.60
N GLN A 81 -17.75 10.25 -11.22
CA GLN A 81 -17.77 9.10 -10.31
C GLN A 81 -16.90 9.35 -9.07
N ILE A 82 -17.17 8.62 -7.99
CA ILE A 82 -16.36 8.62 -6.77
C ILE A 82 -15.73 7.24 -6.62
N HIS A 83 -14.43 7.22 -6.39
CA HIS A 83 -13.64 6.01 -6.17
C HIS A 83 -12.92 6.08 -4.83
N GLU A 84 -12.81 4.91 -4.17
CA GLU A 84 -12.06 4.75 -2.93
C GLU A 84 -10.61 4.38 -3.22
N TYR A 85 -9.68 5.07 -2.57
CA TYR A 85 -8.25 4.76 -2.64
C TYR A 85 -7.64 4.73 -1.25
N TYR A 86 -6.67 3.84 -1.06
CA TYR A 86 -5.81 3.87 0.13
C TYR A 86 -4.44 4.42 -0.25
N ALA A 87 -3.98 5.45 0.44
CA ALA A 87 -2.69 6.07 0.15
C ALA A 87 -1.99 6.51 1.43
N ILE A 88 -0.66 6.64 1.38
CA ILE A 88 0.11 7.16 2.52
C ILE A 88 -0.16 8.64 2.72
N ASP A 89 -0.26 9.39 1.63
CA ASP A 89 -0.63 10.78 1.66
C ASP A 89 -1.25 11.21 0.32
N LYS A 90 -1.91 12.37 0.35
CA LYS A 90 -2.55 12.97 -0.83
C LYS A 90 -1.59 13.20 -2.01
N THR A 91 -0.29 13.36 -1.76
CA THR A 91 0.71 13.58 -2.81
C THR A 91 1.00 12.28 -3.55
N SER A 92 1.21 11.19 -2.82
CA SER A 92 1.40 9.86 -3.42
C SER A 92 0.14 9.34 -4.10
N LEU A 93 -1.05 9.68 -3.60
CA LEU A 93 -2.30 9.39 -4.30
C LEU A 93 -2.35 10.06 -5.67
N ARG A 94 -2.02 11.36 -5.75
CA ARG A 94 -1.98 12.08 -7.03
C ARG A 94 -0.99 11.49 -8.03
N ALA A 95 0.07 10.84 -7.56
CA ALA A 95 1.06 10.22 -8.44
C ALA A 95 0.50 9.00 -9.21
N ILE A 96 -0.58 8.38 -8.73
CA ILE A 96 -1.19 7.18 -9.36
C ILE A 96 -2.50 7.46 -10.09
N LEU A 97 -3.07 8.66 -9.92
CA LEU A 97 -4.29 9.08 -10.61
C LEU A 97 -3.97 9.60 -12.00
N PHE A 98 -4.81 9.26 -12.97
CA PHE A 98 -4.64 9.69 -14.36
C PHE A 98 -5.75 10.64 -14.78
N GLY A 99 -5.38 11.74 -15.42
CA GLY A 99 -6.34 12.73 -15.92
C GLY A 99 -6.75 13.79 -14.89
N LYS A 100 -7.77 14.57 -15.24
CA LYS A 100 -8.26 15.67 -14.38
C LYS A 100 -9.00 15.10 -13.18
N VAL A 101 -8.58 15.48 -11.99
CA VAL A 101 -9.25 15.15 -10.73
C VAL A 101 -10.08 16.34 -10.27
N ASP A 102 -11.35 16.11 -9.95
CA ASP A 102 -12.26 17.17 -9.50
C ASP A 102 -12.07 17.45 -8.01
N GLU A 103 -12.01 16.40 -7.20
CA GLU A 103 -11.89 16.52 -5.75
C GLU A 103 -11.19 15.30 -5.14
N ILE A 104 -10.44 15.54 -4.05
CA ILE A 104 -9.85 14.48 -3.22
C ILE A 104 -10.10 14.84 -1.75
N VAL A 105 -10.83 13.96 -1.07
CA VAL A 105 -11.20 14.08 0.35
C VAL A 105 -10.56 12.94 1.13
N GLU A 106 -9.89 13.27 2.23
CA GLU A 106 -9.41 12.27 3.20
C GLU A 106 -10.53 11.95 4.17
N LEU A 107 -10.77 10.66 4.43
CA LEU A 107 -11.78 10.20 5.37
C LEU A 107 -11.11 9.86 6.70
N ILE A 108 -11.62 10.45 7.79
CA ILE A 108 -11.15 10.28 9.18
C ILE A 108 -11.87 9.11 9.83
#